data_AF-X0ZB34-F1
#
_entry.id   AF-X0ZB34-F1
#
_cell.length_a   1.000
_cell.length_b   1.000
_cell.length_c   1.000
_cell.angle_alpha   90.00
_cell.angle_beta   90.00
_cell.angle_gamma   90.00
#
_symmetry.space_group_name_H-M   'P 1'
#
loop_
_entity.id
_entity.type
_entity.pdbx_description
1 polymer ?
#
loop_
_entity_poly.entity_id
_entity_poly.type
_entity_poly.pdbx_seq_one_letter_code
_entity_poly.pdbx_strand_id
1 'polypeptide(L)'
;LTFRLTHPRFEQEKEYLVRIGQSLKPEDKMKLEKGIHLDDGKTSPAEVKALKYPPFSYSVTIHEGKKRQVRRMFAALGYKVLELKRIRLCSLRLGTLPEGEIRELTPRQVQSLKRGRRI
;
A
#
# COMPACT_ATOMS: atom_id res chain seq x y z
N LEU A 1 -6.00 19.42 6.13
CA LEU A 1 -6.24 18.08 5.54
C LEU A 1 -5.02 17.18 5.69
N THR A 2 -3.83 17.68 5.36
CA THR A 2 -2.54 16.95 5.38
C THR A 2 -2.33 16.09 6.62
N PHE A 3 -2.43 16.67 7.82
CA PHE A 3 -2.23 15.95 9.08
C PHE A 3 -3.11 14.70 9.23
N ARG A 4 -4.38 14.76 8.78
CA ARG A 4 -5.30 13.61 8.87
C ARG A 4 -4.94 12.47 7.92
N LEU A 5 -4.36 12.80 6.77
CA LEU A 5 -4.00 11.82 5.74
C LEU A 5 -2.61 11.20 5.96
N THR A 6 -1.71 11.92 6.62
CA THR A 6 -0.31 11.50 6.75
C THR A 6 0.05 11.02 8.15
N HIS A 7 -0.63 11.48 9.20
CA HIS A 7 -0.24 11.12 10.57
C HIS A 7 -0.62 9.66 10.89
N PRO A 8 0.30 8.84 11.45
CA PRO A 8 0.08 7.41 11.69
C PRO A 8 -1.18 7.07 12.49
N ARG A 9 -1.53 7.90 13.49
CA ARG A 9 -2.73 7.75 14.35
C ARG A 9 -4.09 7.63 13.64
N PHE A 10 -4.14 7.92 12.34
CA PHE A 10 -5.36 7.84 11.55
C PHE A 10 -5.43 6.57 10.69
N GLU A 11 -4.36 5.77 10.65
CA GLU A 11 -4.34 4.43 10.04
C GLU A 11 -4.96 4.41 8.64
N GLN A 12 -4.60 5.42 7.85
CA GLN A 12 -5.17 5.60 6.53
C GLN A 12 -4.61 4.54 5.56
N GLU A 13 -5.51 3.73 5.01
CA GLU A 13 -5.15 2.70 4.03
C GLU A 13 -4.45 3.26 2.80
N LYS A 14 -3.45 2.51 2.35
CA LYS A 14 -2.71 2.72 1.13
C LYS A 14 -2.62 1.39 0.42
N GLU A 15 -3.07 1.35 -0.83
CA GLU A 15 -3.02 0.16 -1.67
C GLU A 15 -1.92 0.33 -2.73
N TYR A 16 -1.05 -0.67 -2.81
CA TYR A 16 0.09 -0.70 -3.71
C TYR A 16 -0.01 -1.91 -4.63
N LEU A 17 0.21 -1.70 -5.93
CA LEU A 17 0.54 -2.75 -6.85
C LEU A 17 2.05 -3.02 -6.78
N VAL A 18 2.41 -4.29 -6.60
CA VAL A 18 3.78 -4.74 -6.39
C VAL A 18 4.13 -5.74 -7.49
N ARG A 19 5.24 -5.49 -8.20
CA ARG A 19 5.87 -6.44 -9.10
C ARG A 19 7.11 -7.01 -8.43
N ILE A 20 7.18 -8.33 -8.37
CA ILE A 20 8.36 -9.05 -7.87
C ILE A 20 8.87 -10.01 -8.95
N GLY A 21 10.16 -10.35 -8.89
CA GLY A 21 10.78 -11.22 -9.90
C GLY A 21 10.37 -12.69 -9.81
N GLN A 22 9.83 -13.11 -8.66
CA GLN A 22 9.45 -14.49 -8.36
C GLN A 22 8.17 -14.50 -7.53
N SER A 23 7.32 -15.51 -7.67
CA SER A 23 6.07 -15.63 -6.91
C SER A 23 6.33 -15.83 -5.40
N LEU A 24 5.49 -15.23 -4.56
CA LEU A 24 5.48 -15.48 -3.12
C LEU A 24 5.11 -16.94 -2.83
N LYS A 25 5.83 -17.56 -1.87
CA LYS A 25 5.39 -18.80 -1.25
C LYS A 25 4.15 -18.52 -0.38
N PRO A 26 3.19 -19.47 -0.25
CA PRO A 26 2.01 -19.29 0.59
C PRO A 26 2.34 -18.90 2.04
N GLU A 27 3.39 -19.49 2.61
CA GLU A 27 3.87 -19.19 3.97
C GLU A 27 4.38 -17.75 4.11
N ASP A 28 5.12 -17.26 3.11
CA ASP A 28 5.67 -15.91 3.13
C ASP A 28 4.57 -14.86 2.93
N LYS A 29 3.54 -15.18 2.13
CA LYS A 29 2.30 -14.39 2.09
C LYS A 29 1.67 -14.30 3.48
N MET A 30 1.51 -15.42 4.18
CA MET A 30 0.94 -15.43 5.53
C MET A 30 1.77 -14.61 6.54
N LYS A 31 3.10 -14.61 6.41
CA LYS A 31 3.97 -13.77 7.24
C LYS A 31 3.69 -12.27 7.03
N LEU A 32 3.54 -11.84 5.78
CA LEU A 32 3.15 -10.45 5.46
C LEU A 32 1.79 -10.11 6.08
N GLU A 33 0.82 -11.03 6.00
CA GLU A 33 -0.52 -10.86 6.54
C GLU A 33 -0.58 -10.85 8.07
N LYS A 34 0.38 -11.49 8.76
CA LYS A 34 0.51 -11.45 10.22
C LYS A 34 1.39 -10.30 10.73
N GLY A 35 2.04 -9.58 9.82
CA GLY A 35 3.07 -8.59 10.12
C GLY A 35 4.43 -9.23 10.41
N ILE A 36 5.48 -8.56 9.97
CA ILE A 36 6.87 -9.04 10.06
C ILE A 36 7.74 -8.06 10.85
N HIS A 37 8.85 -8.54 11.41
CA HIS A 37 9.80 -7.68 12.10
C HIS A 37 10.70 -6.97 11.09
N LEU A 38 10.74 -5.64 11.18
CA LEU A 38 11.71 -4.77 10.51
C LEU A 38 12.59 -4.12 11.58
N ASP A 39 13.64 -3.41 11.17
CA ASP A 39 14.59 -2.73 12.07
C ASP A 39 13.91 -1.72 13.02
N ASP A 40 12.80 -1.11 12.57
CA ASP A 40 11.95 -0.18 13.31
C ASP A 40 10.72 -0.87 13.93
N GLY A 41 10.86 -2.14 14.27
CA GLY A 41 9.86 -2.96 14.95
C GLY A 41 8.90 -3.70 14.02
N LYS A 42 7.99 -4.46 14.63
CA LYS A 42 6.98 -5.26 13.91
C LYS A 42 6.06 -4.36 13.07
N THR A 43 5.73 -4.79 11.86
CA THR A 43 4.71 -4.14 11.03
C THR A 43 3.32 -4.58 11.48
N SER A 44 2.33 -3.74 11.24
CA SER A 44 0.94 -4.16 11.27
C SER A 44 0.68 -5.22 10.18
N PRO A 45 -0.37 -6.05 10.36
CA PRO A 45 -0.93 -6.89 9.31
C PRO A 45 -1.13 -6.13 7.99
N ALA A 46 -0.64 -6.69 6.89
CA ALA A 46 -0.94 -6.21 5.54
C ALA A 46 -2.00 -7.10 4.87
N GLU A 47 -2.84 -6.54 4.03
CA GLU A 47 -3.69 -7.35 3.14
C GLU A 47 -2.93 -7.65 1.85
N VAL A 48 -2.79 -8.91 1.46
CA VAL A 48 -2.02 -9.31 0.26
C VAL A 48 -2.91 -10.12 -0.70
N LYS A 49 -3.13 -9.57 -1.89
CA LYS A 49 -3.93 -10.21 -2.95
C LYS A 49 -3.06 -10.51 -4.15
N ALA A 50 -3.05 -11.77 -4.60
CA ALA A 50 -2.42 -12.14 -5.86
C ALA A 50 -3.21 -11.56 -7.04
N LEU A 51 -2.51 -11.02 -8.03
CA LEU A 51 -3.11 -10.46 -9.24
C LEU A 51 -2.93 -11.43 -10.40
N LYS A 52 -3.94 -11.52 -11.26
CA LYS A 52 -3.92 -12.37 -12.45
C LYS A 52 -3.28 -11.70 -13.66
N TYR A 53 -3.19 -10.37 -13.66
CA TYR A 53 -2.83 -9.60 -14.85
C TYR A 53 -1.46 -8.93 -14.68
N PRO A 54 -0.50 -9.19 -15.59
CA PRO A 54 0.78 -8.50 -15.60
C PRO A 54 0.61 -6.98 -15.85
N PRO A 55 1.60 -6.15 -15.48
CA PRO A 55 2.94 -6.53 -15.01
C PRO A 55 3.04 -6.76 -13.50
N PHE A 56 1.99 -6.48 -12.72
CA PHE A 56 2.02 -6.58 -11.26
C PHE A 56 1.63 -7.97 -10.77
N SER A 57 2.28 -8.42 -9.70
CA SER A 57 2.09 -9.76 -9.14
C SER A 57 1.12 -9.74 -7.96
N TYR A 58 1.12 -8.66 -7.17
CA TYR A 58 0.34 -8.55 -5.94
C TYR A 58 -0.25 -7.15 -5.74
N SER A 59 -1.43 -7.06 -5.14
CA SER A 59 -1.91 -5.86 -4.45
C SER A 59 -1.63 -6.01 -2.96
N VAL A 60 -1.09 -4.95 -2.35
CA VAL A 60 -0.73 -4.90 -0.93
C VAL A 60 -1.35 -3.67 -0.29
N THR A 61 -2.24 -3.88 0.69
CA THR A 61 -2.84 -2.79 1.48
C THR A 61 -2.16 -2.71 2.85
N ILE A 62 -1.71 -1.52 3.22
CA ILE A 62 -1.19 -1.20 4.57
C ILE A 62 -1.85 0.06 5.11
N HIS A 63 -2.04 0.16 6.42
CA HIS A 63 -2.60 1.35 7.07
C HIS A 63 -1.53 2.23 7.76
N GLU A 64 -0.35 1.68 8.04
CA GLU A 64 0.81 2.44 8.51
C GLU A 64 1.65 3.01 7.33
N GLY A 65 2.80 3.60 7.65
CA GLY A 65 3.59 4.37 6.70
C GLY A 65 5.07 4.43 7.05
N LYS A 66 5.65 3.32 7.52
CA LYS A 66 7.10 3.26 7.81
C LYS A 66 7.92 3.52 6.54
N LYS A 67 9.14 4.05 6.69
CA LYS A 67 10.00 4.39 5.54
C LYS A 67 10.19 3.17 4.64
N ARG A 68 9.86 3.27 3.35
CA ARG A 68 10.00 2.18 2.36
C ARG A 68 9.36 0.85 2.80
N GLN A 69 8.31 0.89 3.63
CA GLN A 69 7.77 -0.29 4.31
C GLN A 69 7.50 -1.48 3.39
N VAL A 70 6.71 -1.31 2.33
CA VAL A 70 6.38 -2.41 1.40
C VAL A 70 7.65 -3.04 0.83
N ARG A 71 8.63 -2.23 0.39
CA ARG A 71 9.89 -2.77 -0.14
C ARG A 71 10.68 -3.53 0.92
N ARG A 72 10.75 -3.02 2.15
CA ARG A 72 11.43 -3.69 3.27
C ARG A 72 10.72 -4.98 3.67
N MET A 73 9.39 -5.00 3.62
CA MET A 73 8.61 -6.20 3.94
C MET A 73 8.93 -7.37 3.01
N PHE A 74 8.96 -7.12 1.70
CA PHE A 74 9.34 -8.14 0.72
C PHE A 74 10.82 -8.51 0.82
N ALA A 75 11.70 -7.52 1.04
CA ALA A 75 13.14 -7.75 1.18
C ALA A 75 13.49 -8.64 2.39
N ALA A 76 12.80 -8.45 3.52
CA ALA A 76 12.99 -9.28 4.73
C ALA A 76 12.65 -10.76 4.50
N LEU A 77 11.87 -11.08 3.47
CA LEU A 77 11.52 -12.43 3.06
C LEU A 77 12.35 -12.90 1.84
N GLY A 78 13.36 -12.14 1.42
CA GLY A 78 14.23 -12.48 0.28
C GLY A 78 13.66 -12.12 -1.10
N TYR A 79 12.58 -11.34 -1.17
CA TYR A 79 11.96 -10.93 -2.44
C TYR A 79 12.38 -9.52 -2.86
N LYS A 80 12.86 -9.39 -4.10
CA LYS A 80 13.16 -8.09 -4.71
C LYS A 80 11.91 -7.49 -5.36
N VAL A 81 11.49 -6.31 -4.88
CA VAL A 81 10.43 -5.51 -5.52
C VAL A 81 11.01 -4.75 -6.71
N LEU A 82 10.60 -5.15 -7.91
CA LEU A 82 11.00 -4.54 -9.18
C LEU A 82 10.24 -3.24 -9.42
N GLU A 83 8.92 -3.25 -9.19
CA GLU A 83 8.05 -2.11 -9.41
C GLU A 83 7.07 -1.97 -8.24
N LEU A 84 6.79 -0.72 -7.86
CA LEU A 84 5.86 -0.40 -6.78
C LEU A 84 5.04 0.82 -7.17
N LYS A 85 3.74 0.65 -7.32
CA LYS A 85 2.81 1.70 -7.74
C LYS A 85 1.68 1.84 -6.72
N ARG A 86 1.57 3.00 -6.07
CA ARG A 86 0.44 3.27 -5.18
C ARG A 86 -0.78 3.66 -6.01
N ILE A 87 -1.87 2.91 -5.87
CA ILE A 87 -3.10 3.13 -6.64
C ILE A 87 -4.26 3.65 -5.80
N ARG A 88 -4.15 3.58 -4.46
CA ARG A 88 -5.18 4.09 -3.56
C ARG A 88 -4.56 4.73 -2.32
N LEU A 89 -5.18 5.81 -1.87
CA LEU A 89 -4.98 6.44 -0.57
C LEU A 89 -6.36 6.74 0.00
N CYS A 90 -6.75 6.06 1.07
CA CYS A 90 -8.08 6.20 1.67
C CYS A 90 -9.19 5.89 0.63
N SER A 91 -10.09 6.84 0.42
CA SER A 91 -11.14 6.82 -0.61
C SER A 91 -10.68 7.32 -1.98
N LEU A 92 -9.47 7.88 -2.11
CA LEU A 92 -8.94 8.32 -3.40
C LEU A 92 -8.29 7.15 -4.14
N ARG A 93 -8.72 6.94 -5.38
CA ARG A 93 -8.09 6.03 -6.34
C ARG A 93 -7.39 6.81 -7.44
N LEU A 94 -6.27 6.27 -7.93
CA LEU A 94 -5.53 6.81 -9.07
C LEU A 94 -6.38 6.78 -10.35
N GLY A 95 -7.13 5.69 -10.56
CA GLY A 95 -7.99 5.53 -11.73
C GLY A 95 -7.18 5.48 -13.03
N THR A 96 -7.60 6.26 -14.01
CA THR A 96 -7.00 6.35 -15.36
C THR A 96 -6.04 7.54 -15.51
N LEU A 97 -5.63 8.18 -14.41
CA LEU A 97 -4.69 9.30 -14.46
C LEU A 97 -3.34 8.83 -15.03
N PRO A 98 -2.86 9.43 -16.14
CA PRO A 98 -1.57 9.08 -16.72
C PRO A 98 -0.40 9.39 -15.78
N GLU A 99 0.75 8.78 -16.05
CA GLU A 99 1.97 9.07 -15.31
C GLU A 99 2.47 10.50 -15.59
N GLY A 100 2.97 11.19 -14.57
CA GLY A 100 3.40 12.59 -14.66
C GLY A 100 2.27 13.62 -14.57
N GLU A 101 1.03 13.20 -14.84
CA GLU A 101 -0.12 14.09 -14.84
C GLU A 101 -0.68 14.37 -13.44
N ILE A 102 -1.29 15.54 -13.30
CA ILE A 102 -2.04 15.94 -12.11
C ILE A 102 -3.48 16.25 -12.48
N ARG A 103 -4.39 16.02 -11.54
CA ARG A 103 -5.78 16.45 -11.68
C ARG A 103 -6.29 17.05 -10.39
N GLU A 104 -7.20 18.00 -10.51
CA GLU A 104 -7.92 18.49 -9.35
C GLU A 104 -8.87 17.44 -8.79
N LEU A 105 -9.07 17.50 -7.48
CA LEU A 105 -10.04 16.67 -6.78
C LEU A 105 -11.41 17.33 -6.85
N THR A 106 -12.44 16.52 -7.09
CA THR A 106 -13.81 17.03 -7.07
C THR A 106 -14.22 17.41 -5.63
N PRO A 107 -15.18 18.33 -5.43
CA PRO A 107 -15.67 18.69 -4.09
C PRO A 107 -16.14 17.47 -3.28
N ARG A 108 -16.75 16.48 -3.93
CA ARG A 108 -17.16 15.21 -3.32
C ARG A 108 -15.97 14.39 -2.82
N GLN A 109 -14.88 14.31 -3.60
CA GLN A 109 -13.65 13.64 -3.20
C GLN A 109 -12.99 14.34 -2.01
N VAL A 110 -12.91 15.68 -2.04
CA VAL A 110 -12.39 16.48 -0.93
C VAL A 110 -13.20 16.25 0.35
N GLN A 111 -14.53 16.26 0.25
CA GLN A 111 -15.39 16.02 1.40
C GLN A 111 -15.26 14.59 1.94
N SER A 112 -15.08 13.60 1.07
CA SER A 112 -14.80 12.21 1.47
C SER A 112 -13.50 12.12 2.30
N LEU A 113 -12.43 12.79 1.85
CA LEU A 113 -11.16 12.83 2.58
C LEU A 113 -11.26 13.57 3.91
N LYS A 114 -12.04 14.66 3.96
CA LYS A 114 -12.29 15.41 5.20
C LYS A 114 -13.05 14.57 6.22
N ARG A 115 -13.98 13.70 5.77
CA ARG A 115 -14.79 12.83 6.65
C ARG A 115 -14.02 11.62 7.18
N GLY A 116 -13.04 11.11 6.43
CA GLY A 116 -12.07 10.07 6.80
C GLY A 116 -12.59 8.98 7.75
N ARG A 117 -13.01 7.82 7.21
CA ARG A 117 -13.23 6.62 8.04
C ARG A 117 -11.90 6.22 8.68
N ARG A 118 -11.92 6.05 10.00
CA ARG A 118 -10.92 5.26 10.73
C ARG A 118 -11.28 3.78 10.53
N ILE A 119 -10.26 2.95 10.44
CA ILE A 119 -10.40 1.50 10.61
C ILE A 119 -10.39 1.21 12.11
#